data_AF-A0AAE0F873-F1
#
_entry.id   AF-A0AAE0F873-F1
#
_cell.length_a   1.000
_cell.length_b   1.000
_cell.length_c   1.000
_cell.angle_alpha   90.00
_cell.angle_beta   90.00
_cell.angle_gamma   90.00
#
_symmetry.space_group_name_H-M   'P 1'
#
loop_
_entity.id
_entity.type
_entity.pdbx_description
1 polymer ?
#
loop_
_entity_poly.entity_id
_entity_poly.type
_entity_poly.pdbx_seq_one_letter_code
_entity_poly.pdbx_strand_id
1 'polypeptide(L)'
;SHAVLRVTVQWGDGRLGRLTLVDCAGSERKEDSMYHNAERRKEAAEINGSLYALRECIRFRRMAREQREAGAKAQHVHVPYRSSSLTRVLMECFTKDEARMAVIATVSPNPTDTEHSIQTLRTACMISGQDGACRETKEDVTMIEQMEHEAKRQVAPVHWTCEDIKMWLSRVNKGAFKGVAERVPASLNGRAFVRMNTTMLANMAGVKDTVAEEIYHSLRKEIAKVDAYMAQRRQEARDTAARAKSGAY
;
A
#
# COMPACT_ATOMS: atom_id res chain seq x y z
N SER A 1 -11.55 -16.45 10.03
CA SER A 1 -11.86 -17.08 11.35
C SER A 1 -10.80 -16.72 12.39
N HIS A 2 -11.08 -16.85 13.68
CA HIS A 2 -10.13 -16.57 14.79
C HIS A 2 -9.59 -17.87 15.40
N ALA A 3 -8.35 -17.89 15.88
CA ALA A 3 -7.78 -19.04 16.59
C ALA A 3 -7.51 -18.71 18.07
N VAL A 4 -7.79 -19.67 18.96
CA VAL A 4 -7.60 -19.52 20.41
C VAL A 4 -6.82 -20.71 20.95
N LEU A 5 -5.66 -20.44 21.54
CA LEU A 5 -4.84 -21.42 22.25
C LEU A 5 -4.85 -21.10 23.75
N ARG A 6 -5.19 -22.09 24.57
CA ARG A 6 -5.23 -21.94 26.03
C ARG A 6 -4.29 -22.94 26.69
N VAL A 7 -3.27 -22.43 27.36
CA VAL A 7 -2.36 -23.21 28.18
C VAL A 7 -2.80 -23.05 29.64
N THR A 8 -3.07 -24.15 30.32
CA THR A 8 -3.45 -24.18 31.73
C THR A 8 -2.38 -24.94 32.51
N VAL A 9 -1.92 -24.34 33.60
CA VAL A 9 -0.95 -24.93 34.52
C VAL A 9 -1.65 -25.15 35.85
N GLN A 10 -1.47 -26.32 36.45
CA GLN A 10 -1.96 -26.63 37.79
C GLN A 10 -0.76 -26.91 38.70
N TRP A 11 -0.70 -26.24 39.84
CA TRP A 11 0.32 -26.50 40.85
C TRP A 11 -0.12 -27.64 41.79
N GLY A 12 0.84 -28.24 42.49
CA GLY A 12 0.57 -29.33 43.43
C GLY A 12 -0.33 -28.94 44.61
N ASP A 13 -0.46 -27.64 44.89
CA ASP A 13 -1.38 -27.08 45.89
C ASP A 13 -2.79 -26.82 45.34
N GLY A 14 -3.06 -27.17 44.07
CA GLY A 14 -4.36 -27.01 43.42
C GLY A 14 -4.60 -25.65 42.77
N ARG A 15 -3.66 -24.69 42.87
CA ARG A 15 -3.77 -23.41 42.15
C ARG A 15 -3.78 -23.64 40.64
N LEU A 16 -4.50 -22.78 39.90
CA LEU A 16 -4.59 -22.81 38.44
C LEU A 16 -4.08 -21.51 37.82
N GLY A 17 -3.16 -21.63 36.87
CA GLY A 17 -2.63 -20.54 36.05
C GLY A 17 -3.08 -20.74 34.61
N ARG A 18 -3.42 -19.66 33.91
CA ARG A 18 -3.91 -19.75 32.53
C ARG A 18 -3.31 -18.67 31.65
N LEU A 19 -2.73 -19.09 30.53
CA LEU A 19 -2.32 -18.24 29.42
C LEU A 19 -3.27 -18.49 28.25
N THR A 20 -3.89 -17.43 27.72
CA THR A 20 -4.73 -17.51 26.52
C THR A 20 -4.11 -16.66 25.43
N LEU A 21 -3.73 -17.30 24.33
CA LEU A 21 -3.23 -16.68 23.12
C LEU A 21 -4.34 -16.67 22.08
N VAL A 22 -4.53 -15.54 21.43
CA VAL A 22 -5.60 -15.34 20.45
C VAL A 22 -4.97 -14.79 19.18
N ASP A 23 -5.17 -15.51 18.08
CA ASP A 23 -4.87 -15.01 16.74
C ASP A 23 -6.17 -14.53 16.10
N CYS A 24 -6.19 -13.25 15.77
CA CYS A 24 -7.38 -12.57 15.27
C CYS A 24 -7.36 -12.55 13.75
N ALA A 25 -8.49 -12.88 13.12
CA ALA A 25 -8.68 -12.59 11.70
C ALA A 25 -8.41 -11.12 11.40
N GLY A 26 -8.00 -10.83 10.17
CA GLY A 26 -7.80 -9.49 9.69
C GLY A 26 -9.09 -8.64 9.79
N SER A 27 -8.92 -7.33 9.90
CA SER A 27 -10.01 -6.35 9.91
C SER A 27 -10.10 -5.57 8.59
N GLU A 28 -9.80 -6.23 7.47
CA GLU A 28 -9.82 -5.64 6.13
C GLU A 28 -11.17 -5.01 5.77
N ARG A 29 -11.12 -3.98 4.91
CA ARG A 29 -12.31 -3.19 4.56
C ARG A 29 -13.20 -3.92 3.58
N LYS A 30 -14.48 -3.52 3.60
CA LYS A 30 -15.48 -3.87 2.58
C LYS A 30 -15.16 -3.29 1.19
N GLU A 31 -14.21 -2.38 1.04
CA GLU A 31 -13.96 -1.72 -0.25
C GLU A 31 -13.28 -2.65 -1.27
N ASP A 32 -12.57 -3.68 -0.81
CA ASP A 32 -12.08 -4.79 -1.65
C ASP A 32 -13.20 -5.77 -2.08
N SER A 33 -14.45 -5.50 -1.69
CA SER A 33 -15.58 -6.43 -1.85
C SER A 33 -16.37 -6.31 -3.14
N MET A 34 -15.89 -5.54 -4.14
CA MET A 34 -16.57 -5.44 -5.44
C MET A 34 -16.80 -6.82 -6.11
N TYR A 35 -16.07 -7.85 -5.70
CA TYR A 35 -16.22 -9.23 -6.18
C TYR A 35 -16.62 -10.25 -5.10
N HIS A 36 -17.04 -9.83 -3.90
CA HIS A 36 -17.42 -10.78 -2.86
C HIS A 36 -18.85 -11.31 -3.06
N ASN A 37 -18.98 -12.64 -3.03
CA ASN A 37 -20.27 -13.31 -2.94
C ASN A 37 -20.97 -12.99 -1.60
N ALA A 38 -22.27 -13.29 -1.51
CA ALA A 38 -23.06 -12.97 -0.31
C ALA A 38 -22.52 -13.65 0.97
N GLU A 39 -21.96 -14.85 0.83
CA GLU A 39 -21.35 -15.61 1.94
C GLU A 39 -20.11 -14.91 2.49
N ARG A 40 -19.16 -14.49 1.64
CA ARG A 40 -17.97 -13.75 2.09
C ARG A 40 -18.32 -12.43 2.75
N ARG A 41 -19.36 -11.73 2.27
CA ARG A 41 -19.84 -10.51 2.94
C ARG A 41 -20.38 -10.77 4.34
N LYS A 42 -21.09 -11.89 4.53
CA LYS A 42 -21.58 -12.32 5.85
C LYS A 42 -20.43 -12.69 6.76
N GLU A 43 -19.47 -13.47 6.28
CA GLU A 43 -18.26 -13.82 7.04
C GLU A 43 -17.48 -12.57 7.46
N ALA A 44 -17.22 -11.64 6.54
CA ALA A 44 -16.53 -10.39 6.83
C ALA A 44 -17.29 -9.54 7.87
N ALA A 45 -18.62 -9.55 7.85
CA ALA A 45 -19.44 -8.87 8.86
C ALA A 45 -19.31 -9.54 10.24
N GLU A 46 -19.29 -10.87 10.31
CA GLU A 46 -19.09 -11.63 11.55
C GLU A 46 -17.67 -11.44 12.13
N ILE A 47 -16.65 -11.43 11.28
CA ILE A 47 -15.26 -11.12 11.66
C ILE A 47 -15.19 -9.71 12.25
N ASN A 48 -15.68 -8.71 11.54
CA ASN A 48 -15.64 -7.32 12.02
C ASN A 48 -16.47 -7.12 13.30
N GLY A 49 -17.63 -7.78 13.39
CA GLY A 49 -18.46 -7.74 14.60
C GLY A 49 -17.77 -8.33 15.83
N SER A 50 -17.08 -9.47 15.67
CA SER A 50 -16.33 -10.09 16.76
C SER A 50 -15.10 -9.28 17.18
N LEU A 51 -14.38 -8.66 16.23
CA LEU A 51 -13.26 -7.76 16.52
C LEU A 51 -13.72 -6.46 17.21
N TYR A 52 -14.85 -5.90 16.81
CA TYR A 52 -15.45 -4.74 17.47
C TYR A 52 -15.83 -5.06 18.93
N ALA A 53 -16.52 -6.19 19.14
CA ALA A 53 -16.86 -6.65 20.48
C ALA A 53 -15.62 -6.86 21.36
N LEU A 54 -14.54 -7.41 20.79
CA LEU A 54 -13.27 -7.60 21.48
C LEU A 54 -12.66 -6.26 21.93
N ARG A 55 -12.55 -5.29 21.01
CA ARG A 55 -12.01 -3.95 21.30
C ARG A 55 -12.79 -3.26 22.43
N GLU A 56 -14.12 -3.31 22.37
CA GLU A 56 -14.97 -2.74 23.43
C GLU A 56 -14.78 -3.46 24.77
N CYS A 57 -14.67 -4.79 24.79
CA CYS A 57 -14.41 -5.51 26.04
C CYS A 57 -13.10 -5.07 26.70
N ILE A 58 -12.04 -4.86 25.93
CA ILE A 58 -10.74 -4.39 26.43
C ILE A 58 -10.88 -2.95 26.98
N ARG A 59 -11.57 -2.07 26.24
CA ARG A 59 -11.81 -0.68 26.64
C ARG A 59 -12.59 -0.58 27.95
N PHE A 60 -13.72 -1.28 28.06
CA PHE A 60 -14.55 -1.28 29.28
C PHE A 60 -13.81 -1.91 30.47
N ARG A 61 -13.04 -2.98 30.25
CA ARG A 61 -12.21 -3.58 31.29
C ARG A 61 -11.20 -2.59 31.87
N ARG A 62 -10.53 -1.85 30.99
CA ARG A 62 -9.57 -0.82 31.41
C ARG A 62 -10.26 0.28 32.22
N MET A 63 -11.39 0.81 31.74
CA MET A 63 -12.18 1.80 32.49
C MET A 63 -12.61 1.28 33.86
N ALA A 64 -13.02 0.01 33.96
CA ALA A 64 -13.35 -0.63 35.23
C ALA A 64 -12.17 -0.64 36.20
N ARG A 65 -10.96 -0.89 35.69
CA ARG A 65 -9.72 -0.89 36.49
C ARG A 65 -9.34 0.52 36.94
N GLU A 66 -9.39 1.50 36.04
CA GLU A 66 -9.07 2.91 36.35
C GLU A 66 -10.00 3.50 37.41
N GLN A 67 -11.31 3.23 37.31
CA GLN A 67 -12.29 3.70 38.31
C GLN A 67 -12.03 3.12 39.71
N ARG A 68 -11.59 1.86 39.78
CA ARG A 68 -11.23 1.21 41.05
C ARG A 68 -9.95 1.79 41.65
N GLU A 69 -8.94 2.03 40.81
CA GLU A 69 -7.67 2.64 41.23
C GLU A 69 -7.85 4.09 41.69
N ALA A 70 -8.80 4.83 41.10
CA ALA A 70 -9.12 6.20 41.48
C ALA A 70 -9.93 6.33 42.79
N GLY A 71 -10.28 5.23 43.48
CA GLY A 71 -11.00 5.26 44.76
C GLY A 71 -12.42 5.83 44.69
N ALA A 72 -12.97 6.03 43.49
CA ALA A 72 -14.35 6.46 43.32
C ALA A 72 -15.30 5.37 43.83
N LYS A 73 -16.47 5.75 44.39
CA LYS A 73 -17.54 4.78 44.73
C LYS A 73 -17.80 3.92 43.50
N ALA A 74 -17.38 2.66 43.56
CA ALA A 74 -17.21 1.79 42.41
C ALA A 74 -18.54 1.60 41.68
N GLN A 75 -18.78 2.40 40.64
CA GLN A 75 -19.86 2.10 39.73
C GLN A 75 -19.44 0.85 38.97
N HIS A 76 -20.27 -0.20 39.03
CA HIS A 76 -19.96 -1.45 38.37
C HIS A 76 -19.93 -1.25 36.85
N VAL A 77 -18.74 -1.20 36.27
CA VAL A 77 -18.55 -1.13 34.82
C VAL A 77 -18.79 -2.51 34.22
N HIS A 78 -19.94 -2.69 33.58
CA HIS A 78 -20.28 -3.93 32.90
C HIS A 78 -19.46 -4.09 31.61
N VAL A 79 -18.64 -5.14 31.53
CA VAL A 79 -17.88 -5.48 30.31
C VAL A 79 -18.76 -6.34 29.38
N PRO A 80 -19.01 -5.93 28.12
CA PRO A 80 -19.97 -6.59 27.22
C PRO A 80 -19.43 -7.85 26.53
N TYR A 81 -18.85 -8.79 27.28
CA TYR A 81 -18.24 -10.00 26.71
C TYR A 81 -19.24 -10.95 26.03
N ARG A 82 -20.55 -10.73 26.20
CA ARG A 82 -21.60 -11.53 25.56
C ARG A 82 -21.88 -11.13 24.11
N SER A 83 -21.30 -10.05 23.60
CA SER A 83 -21.60 -9.50 22.27
C SER A 83 -21.08 -10.33 21.10
N SER A 84 -20.13 -11.25 21.31
CA SER A 84 -19.67 -12.20 20.29
C SER A 84 -19.25 -13.54 20.89
N SER A 85 -19.17 -14.59 20.07
CA SER A 85 -18.67 -15.90 20.51
C SER A 85 -17.22 -15.82 21.01
N LEU A 86 -16.37 -15.05 20.32
CA LEU A 86 -14.97 -14.84 20.71
C LEU A 86 -14.87 -14.23 22.12
N THR A 87 -15.60 -13.14 22.36
CA THR A 87 -15.58 -12.46 23.65
C THR A 87 -16.16 -13.32 24.78
N ARG A 88 -17.12 -14.21 24.50
CA ARG A 88 -17.65 -15.18 25.48
C ARG A 88 -16.58 -16.19 25.88
N VAL A 89 -15.82 -16.72 24.93
CA VAL A 89 -14.69 -17.64 25.20
C VAL A 89 -13.61 -16.96 26.05
N LEU A 90 -13.41 -15.67 25.83
CA LEU A 90 -12.43 -14.82 26.54
C LEU A 90 -13.00 -14.17 27.82
N MET A 91 -14.21 -14.51 28.27
CA MET A 91 -14.88 -13.89 29.42
C MET A 91 -13.96 -13.74 30.63
N GLU A 92 -13.29 -14.83 31.03
CA GLU A 92 -12.39 -14.84 32.19
C GLU A 92 -11.19 -13.88 32.01
N CYS A 93 -10.74 -13.65 30.78
CA CYS A 93 -9.66 -12.71 30.49
C CYS A 93 -10.10 -11.26 30.76
N PHE A 94 -11.40 -10.96 30.74
CA PHE A 94 -11.92 -9.62 31.01
C PHE A 94 -12.38 -9.43 32.45
N THR A 95 -12.97 -10.45 33.06
CA THR A 95 -13.66 -10.34 34.36
C THR A 95 -12.78 -10.65 35.56
N LYS A 96 -11.69 -11.41 35.40
CA LYS A 96 -10.76 -11.68 36.50
C LYS A 96 -9.83 -10.49 36.75
N ASP A 97 -9.74 -10.07 38.00
CA ASP A 97 -8.92 -8.93 38.43
C ASP A 97 -7.41 -9.21 38.31
N GLU A 98 -7.01 -10.46 38.55
CA GLU A 98 -5.64 -10.94 38.44
C GLU A 98 -5.19 -11.11 36.99
N ALA A 99 -6.11 -11.21 36.03
CA ALA A 99 -5.75 -11.43 34.65
C ALA A 99 -4.96 -10.23 34.12
N ARG A 100 -3.92 -10.51 33.33
CA ARG A 100 -3.16 -9.49 32.59
C ARG A 100 -3.39 -9.72 31.10
N MET A 101 -3.29 -8.64 30.32
CA MET A 101 -3.54 -8.67 28.90
C MET A 101 -2.50 -7.81 28.20
N ALA A 102 -1.95 -8.35 27.12
CA ALA A 102 -1.12 -7.64 26.18
C ALA A 102 -1.76 -7.81 24.80
N VAL A 103 -1.65 -6.76 23.97
CA VAL A 103 -2.14 -6.77 22.60
C VAL A 103 -0.98 -6.45 21.69
N ILE A 104 -0.79 -7.28 20.66
CA ILE A 104 0.23 -7.08 19.64
C ILE A 104 -0.49 -6.56 18.40
N ALA A 105 -0.23 -5.32 18.03
CA ALA A 105 -0.75 -4.71 16.81
C ALA A 105 0.19 -5.01 15.64
N THR A 106 -0.32 -5.67 14.60
CA THR A 106 0.43 -5.96 13.37
C THR A 106 0.10 -4.90 12.32
N VAL A 107 1.12 -4.32 11.71
CA VAL A 107 0.97 -3.27 10.70
C VAL A 107 1.75 -3.64 9.44
N SER A 108 1.25 -3.22 8.29
CA SER A 108 1.94 -3.39 7.02
C SER A 108 2.74 -2.13 6.69
N PRO A 109 4.00 -2.25 6.23
CA PRO A 109 4.80 -1.13 5.76
C PRO A 109 4.45 -0.72 4.31
N ASN A 110 3.54 -1.44 3.64
CA ASN A 110 3.19 -1.19 2.25
C ASN A 110 2.37 0.12 2.12
N PRO A 111 2.71 1.04 1.19
CA PRO A 111 1.95 2.26 0.98
C PRO A 111 0.46 2.06 0.71
N THR A 112 0.07 0.97 0.02
CA THR A 112 -1.35 0.67 -0.24
C THR A 112 -2.14 0.39 1.04
N ASP A 113 -1.46 -0.03 2.10
CA ASP A 113 -2.06 -0.45 3.36
C ASP A 113 -2.00 0.68 4.41
N THR A 114 -1.51 1.86 4.05
CA THR A 114 -1.28 3.00 4.97
C THR A 114 -2.50 3.30 5.84
N GLU A 115 -3.68 3.43 5.22
CA GLU A 115 -4.93 3.71 5.94
C GLU A 115 -5.32 2.58 6.91
N HIS A 116 -5.03 1.32 6.56
CA HIS A 116 -5.28 0.16 7.41
C HIS A 116 -4.30 0.08 8.58
N SER A 117 -3.02 0.34 8.32
CA SER A 117 -1.97 0.41 9.34
C SER A 117 -2.26 1.53 10.34
N ILE A 118 -2.64 2.72 9.87
CA ILE A 118 -3.04 3.84 10.74
C ILE A 118 -4.25 3.46 11.60
N GLN A 119 -5.28 2.82 11.03
CA GLN A 119 -6.45 2.41 11.81
C GLN A 119 -6.11 1.38 12.89
N THR A 120 -5.17 0.47 12.61
CA THR A 120 -4.68 -0.52 13.58
C THR A 120 -3.92 0.16 14.72
N LEU A 121 -3.04 1.11 14.41
CA LEU A 121 -2.31 1.90 15.41
C LEU A 121 -3.26 2.73 16.30
N ARG A 122 -4.24 3.42 15.70
CA ARG A 122 -5.27 4.16 16.46
C ARG A 122 -6.02 3.24 17.42
N THR A 123 -6.38 2.06 16.97
CA THR A 123 -7.04 1.05 17.81
C THR A 123 -6.14 0.62 18.97
N ALA A 124 -4.84 0.40 18.71
CA ALA A 124 -3.86 0.04 19.74
C ALA A 124 -3.69 1.15 20.79
N CYS A 125 -3.62 2.41 20.37
CA CYS A 125 -3.59 3.57 21.26
C CYS A 125 -4.86 3.68 22.11
N MET A 126 -6.03 3.38 21.53
CA MET A 126 -7.29 3.44 22.26
C MET A 126 -7.41 2.38 23.35
N ILE A 127 -7.07 1.13 23.04
CA ILE A 127 -7.12 0.06 24.04
C ILE A 127 -6.02 0.20 25.09
N SER A 128 -4.87 0.80 24.74
CA SER A 128 -3.84 1.23 25.70
C SER A 128 -4.20 2.55 26.39
N GLY A 129 -5.36 3.15 26.02
CA GLY A 129 -5.91 4.46 26.43
C GLY A 129 -4.87 5.55 26.54
N GLN A 130 -4.04 5.56 25.52
CA GLN A 130 -3.24 6.67 25.06
C GLN A 130 -3.94 7.35 23.87
N ASP A 131 -5.28 7.40 23.88
CA ASP A 131 -6.11 7.96 22.81
C ASP A 131 -5.64 9.34 22.35
N GLY A 132 -5.24 10.20 23.30
CA GLY A 132 -4.74 11.55 23.02
C GLY A 132 -3.25 11.64 22.69
N ALA A 133 -2.49 10.54 22.75
CA ALA A 133 -1.04 10.55 22.48
C ALA A 133 -0.70 10.27 21.02
N CYS A 134 -1.66 9.82 20.21
CA CYS A 134 -1.44 9.55 18.80
C CYS A 134 -1.38 10.88 18.02
N ARG A 135 -0.19 11.20 17.49
CA ARG A 135 0.00 12.34 16.59
C ARG A 135 0.19 11.82 15.18
N GLU A 136 -0.69 12.23 14.28
CA GLU A 136 -0.57 11.98 12.85
C GLU A 136 -0.05 13.25 12.17
N THR A 137 1.09 13.14 11.50
CA THR A 137 1.65 14.20 10.66
C THR A 137 1.58 13.74 9.22
N LYS A 138 0.77 14.43 8.42
CA LYS A 138 0.75 14.26 6.97
C LYS A 138 1.71 15.27 6.39
N GLU A 139 2.82 14.78 5.89
CA GLU A 139 3.74 15.57 5.10
C GLU A 139 3.48 15.22 3.65
N ASP A 140 3.18 16.22 2.83
CA ASP A 140 3.21 16.03 1.39
C ASP A 140 4.64 15.69 1.04
N VAL A 141 4.85 14.48 0.55
CA VAL A 141 6.11 14.12 -0.08
C VAL A 141 6.21 15.02 -1.29
N THR A 142 7.01 16.09 -1.18
CA THR A 142 7.52 16.78 -2.35
C THR A 142 8.17 15.69 -3.17
N MET A 143 7.53 15.34 -4.28
CA MET A 143 7.94 14.25 -5.15
C MET A 143 9.46 14.30 -5.23
N ILE A 144 10.13 13.18 -4.92
CA ILE A 144 11.54 13.04 -5.24
C ILE A 144 11.62 13.33 -6.73
N GLU A 145 12.03 14.54 -7.11
CA GLU A 145 12.02 15.07 -8.48
C GLU A 145 12.75 14.11 -9.43
N GLN A 146 13.60 13.26 -8.86
CA GLN A 146 14.41 12.26 -9.52
C GLN A 146 13.62 11.00 -9.96
N MET A 147 12.57 10.57 -9.23
CA MET A 147 11.83 9.33 -9.58
C MET A 147 10.63 9.59 -10.50
N GLU A 148 9.95 10.74 -10.35
CA GLU A 148 8.88 11.11 -11.29
C GLU A 148 9.40 11.34 -12.70
N HIS A 149 10.65 11.80 -12.86
CA HIS A 149 11.23 12.01 -14.20
C HIS A 149 11.51 10.72 -14.97
N GLU A 150 11.67 9.58 -14.28
CA GLU A 150 11.85 8.26 -14.89
C GLU A 150 10.51 7.53 -15.14
N ALA A 151 9.52 7.72 -14.26
CA ALA A 151 8.23 7.04 -14.35
C ALA A 151 7.14 7.83 -15.11
N LYS A 152 7.20 9.17 -15.14
CA LYS A 152 6.33 9.98 -15.99
C LYS A 152 6.87 9.96 -17.42
N ARG A 153 6.28 9.04 -18.20
CA ARG A 153 6.13 9.09 -19.67
C ARG A 153 7.38 8.74 -20.49
N GLN A 154 7.68 7.43 -20.59
CA GLN A 154 8.24 6.89 -21.84
C GLN A 154 7.16 6.93 -22.94
N VAL A 155 6.86 8.13 -23.44
CA VAL A 155 6.01 8.32 -24.61
C VAL A 155 6.79 7.78 -25.81
N ALA A 156 6.17 6.89 -26.59
CA ALA A 156 6.81 6.35 -27.78
C ALA A 156 7.27 7.48 -28.71
N PRO A 157 8.45 7.40 -29.34
CA PRO A 157 8.98 8.49 -30.15
C PRO A 157 8.06 9.01 -31.26
N VAL A 158 7.12 8.19 -31.72
CA VAL A 158 6.07 8.57 -32.68
C VAL A 158 5.09 9.64 -32.15
N HIS A 159 4.96 9.74 -30.83
CA HIS A 159 4.06 10.66 -30.12
C HIS A 159 4.77 11.86 -29.51
N TRP A 160 6.08 12.01 -29.74
CA TRP A 160 6.85 13.14 -29.23
C TRP A 160 6.38 14.47 -29.83
N THR A 161 6.37 15.49 -28.99
CA THR A 161 6.27 16.89 -29.39
C THR A 161 7.63 17.40 -29.87
N CYS A 162 7.66 18.60 -30.46
CA CYS A 162 8.92 19.26 -30.81
C CYS A 162 9.84 19.44 -29.58
N GLU A 163 9.25 19.74 -28.43
CA GLU A 163 9.98 19.92 -27.17
C GLU A 163 10.60 18.60 -26.68
N ASP A 164 9.86 17.49 -26.77
CA ASP A 164 10.37 16.16 -26.44
C ASP A 164 11.56 15.75 -27.34
N ILE A 165 11.48 16.06 -28.65
CA ILE A 165 12.57 15.78 -29.61
C ILE A 165 13.82 16.59 -29.23
N LYS A 166 13.66 17.88 -28.92
CA LYS A 166 14.77 18.76 -28.50
C LYS A 166 15.39 18.27 -27.20
N MET A 167 14.56 17.90 -26.23
CA MET A 167 15.01 17.37 -24.94
C MET A 167 15.77 16.06 -25.12
N TRP A 168 15.26 15.13 -25.93
CA TRP A 168 15.94 13.86 -26.21
C TRP A 168 17.28 14.08 -26.90
N LEU A 169 17.36 14.91 -27.95
CA LEU A 169 18.61 15.24 -28.64
C LEU A 169 19.65 15.88 -27.71
N SER A 170 19.21 16.71 -26.75
CA SER A 170 20.09 17.34 -25.77
C SER A 170 20.67 16.38 -24.73
N ARG A 171 20.08 15.19 -24.55
CA ARG A 171 20.46 14.21 -23.52
C ARG A 171 21.14 12.96 -24.11
N VAL A 172 20.69 12.53 -25.28
CA VAL A 172 21.16 11.28 -25.90
C VAL A 172 22.65 11.37 -26.23
N ASN A 173 23.33 10.23 -26.09
CA ASN A 173 24.77 10.12 -26.24
C ASN A 173 25.56 11.15 -25.38
N LYS A 174 25.19 11.28 -24.10
CA LYS A 174 25.80 12.23 -23.14
C LYS A 174 25.76 13.70 -23.61
N GLY A 175 24.72 14.07 -24.37
CA GLY A 175 24.52 15.43 -24.86
C GLY A 175 25.32 15.80 -26.10
N ALA A 176 25.87 14.82 -26.82
CA ALA A 176 26.62 15.03 -28.07
C ALA A 176 25.83 15.84 -29.13
N PHE A 177 24.49 15.80 -29.09
CA PHE A 177 23.62 16.47 -30.08
C PHE A 177 22.92 17.73 -29.54
N LYS A 178 23.40 18.33 -28.44
CA LYS A 178 22.82 19.56 -27.89
C LYS A 178 22.75 20.70 -28.92
N GLY A 179 23.80 20.90 -29.72
CA GLY A 179 23.80 21.88 -30.81
C GLY A 179 22.91 21.53 -31.99
N VAL A 180 22.41 20.29 -32.09
CA VAL A 180 21.39 19.89 -33.07
C VAL A 180 19.99 20.21 -32.56
N ALA A 181 19.74 20.08 -31.26
CA ALA A 181 18.45 20.38 -30.65
C ALA A 181 17.98 21.83 -30.92
N GLU A 182 18.90 22.79 -30.93
CA GLU A 182 18.59 24.20 -31.21
C GLU A 182 18.17 24.46 -32.67
N ARG A 183 18.59 23.59 -33.60
CA ARG A 183 18.30 23.70 -35.05
C ARG A 183 17.03 22.95 -35.47
N VAL A 184 16.35 22.29 -34.53
CA VAL A 184 15.11 21.55 -34.81
C VAL A 184 13.95 22.50 -35.11
N PRO A 185 13.27 22.38 -36.27
CA PRO A 185 12.10 23.19 -36.61
C PRO A 185 10.95 23.01 -35.61
N ALA A 186 10.27 24.11 -35.27
CA ALA A 186 9.13 24.09 -34.34
C ALA A 186 7.95 23.22 -34.83
N SER A 187 7.84 23.01 -36.15
CA SER A 187 6.81 22.18 -36.78
C SER A 187 7.09 20.68 -36.73
N LEU A 188 8.29 20.26 -36.29
CA LEU A 188 8.66 18.86 -36.25
C LEU A 188 7.95 18.14 -35.11
N ASN A 189 7.29 17.03 -35.44
CA ASN A 189 6.66 16.13 -34.48
C ASN A 189 7.25 14.72 -34.57
N GLY A 190 6.96 13.90 -33.56
CA GLY A 190 7.48 12.54 -33.44
C GLY A 190 7.15 11.65 -34.64
N ARG A 191 5.97 11.80 -35.25
CA ARG A 191 5.58 11.04 -36.46
C ARG A 191 6.48 11.32 -37.64
N ALA A 192 6.80 12.59 -37.88
CA ALA A 192 7.72 12.98 -38.94
C ALA A 192 9.15 12.54 -38.59
N PHE A 193 9.57 12.74 -37.34
CA PHE A 193 10.92 12.46 -36.87
C PHE A 193 11.30 10.98 -36.99
N VAL A 194 10.43 10.05 -36.59
CA VAL A 194 10.67 8.59 -36.67
C VAL A 194 10.80 8.06 -38.11
N ARG A 195 10.24 8.79 -39.08
CA ARG A 195 10.26 8.43 -40.51
C ARG A 195 11.43 9.03 -41.27
N MET A 196 12.19 9.95 -40.67
CA MET A 196 13.34 10.56 -41.33
C MET A 196 14.44 9.54 -41.61
N ASN A 197 15.08 9.67 -42.78
CA ASN A 197 16.32 8.97 -43.11
C ASN A 197 17.54 9.84 -42.73
N THR A 198 18.74 9.26 -42.82
CA THR A 198 20.00 9.93 -42.45
C THR A 198 20.23 11.22 -43.25
N THR A 199 19.92 11.21 -44.55
CA THR A 199 20.04 12.40 -45.42
C THR A 199 19.09 13.53 -45.00
N MET A 200 17.84 13.21 -44.65
CA MET A 200 16.85 14.18 -44.15
C MET A 200 17.29 14.78 -42.81
N LEU A 201 17.88 13.96 -41.92
CA LEU A 201 18.42 14.42 -40.64
C LEU A 201 19.63 15.34 -40.84
N ALA A 202 20.55 14.98 -41.74
CA ALA A 202 21.73 15.80 -42.07
C ALA A 202 21.32 17.17 -42.60
N ASN A 203 20.37 17.20 -43.55
CA ASN A 203 19.85 18.43 -44.15
C ASN A 203 19.06 19.28 -43.15
N MET A 204 18.23 18.67 -42.32
CA MET A 204 17.45 19.39 -41.30
C MET A 204 18.35 20.05 -40.26
N ALA A 205 19.36 19.32 -39.78
CA ALA A 205 20.22 19.79 -38.71
C ALA A 205 21.44 20.58 -39.21
N GLY A 206 21.74 20.57 -40.52
CA GLY A 206 22.97 21.15 -41.06
C GLY A 206 24.21 20.50 -40.46
N VAL A 207 24.24 19.17 -40.40
CA VAL A 207 25.35 18.38 -39.82
C VAL A 207 25.94 17.42 -40.85
N LYS A 208 27.16 16.93 -40.58
CA LYS A 208 27.80 15.89 -41.39
C LYS A 208 26.98 14.60 -41.34
N ASP A 209 27.02 13.83 -42.41
CA ASP A 209 26.30 12.55 -42.53
C ASP A 209 26.63 11.57 -41.40
N THR A 210 27.88 11.58 -40.91
CA THR A 210 28.30 10.75 -39.77
C THR A 210 27.51 11.06 -38.49
N VAL A 211 27.23 12.33 -38.21
CA VAL A 211 26.46 12.78 -37.05
C VAL A 211 24.98 12.42 -37.23
N ALA A 212 24.47 12.54 -38.46
CA ALA A 212 23.09 12.17 -38.78
C ALA A 212 22.87 10.65 -38.65
N GLU A 213 23.85 9.83 -39.02
CA GLU A 213 23.85 8.38 -38.79
C GLU A 213 23.81 8.04 -37.30
N GLU A 214 24.61 8.71 -36.47
CA GLU A 214 24.60 8.48 -35.02
C GLU A 214 23.25 8.83 -34.38
N ILE A 215 22.63 9.94 -34.80
CA ILE A 215 21.27 10.33 -34.36
C ILE A 215 20.25 9.27 -34.78
N TYR A 216 20.32 8.82 -36.04
CA TYR A 216 19.41 7.80 -36.57
C TYR A 216 19.52 6.48 -35.78
N HIS A 217 20.73 5.99 -35.53
CA HIS A 217 20.95 4.77 -34.76
C HIS A 217 20.49 4.91 -33.31
N SER A 218 20.74 6.07 -32.70
CA SER A 218 20.28 6.37 -31.34
C SER A 218 18.75 6.39 -31.25
N LEU A 219 18.08 6.95 -32.26
CA LEU A 219 16.62 6.97 -32.34
C LEU A 219 16.03 5.57 -32.50
N ARG A 220 16.63 4.71 -33.34
CA ARG A 220 16.20 3.32 -33.50
C ARG A 220 16.36 2.50 -32.21
N LYS A 221 17.45 2.71 -31.47
CA LYS A 221 17.64 2.09 -30.15
C LYS A 221 16.57 2.56 -29.14
N GLU A 222 16.25 3.84 -29.13
CA GLU A 222 15.22 4.38 -28.24
C GLU A 222 13.83 3.80 -28.54
N ILE A 223 13.46 3.70 -29.82
CA ILE A 223 12.19 3.07 -30.25
C ILE A 223 12.12 1.63 -29.74
N ALA A 224 13.16 0.83 -30.00
CA ALA A 224 13.20 -0.58 -29.58
C ALA A 224 13.09 -0.74 -28.05
N LYS A 225 13.76 0.15 -27.30
CA LYS A 225 13.69 0.17 -25.84
C LYS A 225 12.27 0.45 -25.34
N VAL A 226 11.61 1.47 -25.88
CA VAL A 226 10.24 1.83 -25.48
C VAL A 226 9.25 0.74 -25.89
N ASP A 227 9.40 0.15 -27.07
CA ASP A 227 8.54 -0.95 -27.52
C ASP A 227 8.66 -2.19 -26.63
N ALA A 228 9.89 -2.57 -26.24
CA ALA A 228 10.13 -3.68 -25.32
C ALA A 228 9.49 -3.42 -23.94
N TYR A 229 9.66 -2.22 -23.40
CA TYR A 229 9.04 -1.80 -22.13
C TYR A 229 7.50 -1.85 -22.21
N MET A 230 6.91 -1.33 -23.30
CA MET A 230 5.46 -1.35 -23.51
C MET A 230 4.90 -2.76 -23.74
N ALA A 231 5.70 -3.68 -24.30
CA ALA A 231 5.32 -5.08 -24.42
C ALA A 231 5.30 -5.78 -23.06
N GLN A 232 6.32 -5.53 -22.22
CA GLN A 232 6.39 -6.07 -20.87
C GLN A 232 5.19 -5.63 -20.02
N ARG A 233 4.87 -4.32 -20.02
CA ARG A 233 3.70 -3.81 -19.27
C ARG A 233 2.38 -4.39 -19.73
N ARG A 234 2.22 -4.65 -21.03
CA ARG A 234 1.03 -5.31 -21.57
C ARG A 234 0.93 -6.75 -21.10
N GLN A 235 2.05 -7.46 -20.96
CA GLN A 235 2.08 -8.82 -20.44
C GLN A 235 1.72 -8.84 -18.95
N GLU A 236 2.33 -7.97 -18.13
CA GLU A 236 2.03 -7.86 -16.70
C GLU A 236 0.54 -7.52 -16.43
N ALA A 237 -0.03 -6.62 -17.23
CA ALA A 237 -1.45 -6.29 -17.14
C ALA A 237 -2.36 -7.46 -17.51
N ARG A 238 -1.99 -8.26 -18.53
CA ARG A 238 -2.71 -9.49 -18.90
C ARG A 238 -2.63 -10.54 -17.79
N ASP A 239 -1.46 -10.73 -17.20
CA ASP A 239 -1.24 -11.69 -16.13
C ASP A 239 -2.01 -11.31 -14.86
N THR A 240 -2.03 -10.00 -14.54
CA THR A 240 -2.83 -9.45 -13.43
C THR A 240 -4.33 -9.64 -13.67
N ALA A 241 -4.81 -9.35 -14.89
CA ALA A 241 -6.21 -9.58 -15.26
C ALA A 241 -6.59 -11.07 -15.28
N ALA A 242 -5.67 -11.96 -15.64
CA ALA A 242 -5.87 -13.40 -15.60
C ALA A 242 -5.97 -13.93 -14.17
N ARG A 243 -5.09 -13.48 -13.25
CA ARG A 243 -5.16 -13.82 -11.81
C ARG A 243 -6.46 -13.32 -11.16
N ALA A 244 -6.88 -12.10 -11.48
CA ALA A 244 -8.14 -11.55 -11.00
C ALA A 244 -9.35 -12.38 -11.47
N LYS A 245 -9.31 -12.94 -12.70
CA LYS A 245 -10.36 -13.82 -13.22
C LYS A 245 -10.31 -15.25 -12.66
N SER A 246 -9.15 -15.77 -12.29
CA SER A 246 -9.00 -17.13 -11.76
C SER A 246 -9.31 -17.25 -10.27
N GLY A 247 -9.54 -16.14 -9.56
CA GLY A 247 -9.86 -16.13 -8.13
C GLY A 247 -8.73 -16.65 -7.23
N ALA A 248 -7.52 -16.77 -7.77
CA ALA A 248 -6.31 -17.15 -7.05
C ALA A 248 -5.60 -15.88 -6.59
N TYR A 249 -5.92 -15.46 -5.36
CA TYR A 249 -5.07 -14.57 -4.58
C TYR A 249 -4.12 -15.41 -3.74
#